data_AF-A0A7S3SUR4-F1
#
_entry.id   AF-A0A7S3SUR4-F1
#
_cell.length_a   1.000
_cell.length_b   1.000
_cell.length_c   1.000
_cell.angle_alpha   90.00
_cell.angle_beta   90.00
_cell.angle_gamma   90.00
#
_symmetry.space_group_name_H-M   'P 1'
#
loop_
_entity.id
_entity.type
_entity.pdbx_description
1 polymer ?
#
loop_
_entity_poly.entity_id
_entity_poly.type
_entity_poly.pdbx_seq_one_letter_code
_entity_poly.pdbx_strand_id
1 'polypeptide(L)'
;FVRRSGEGLPVALPTTDWQPGTATLCKQCSMPRPERAHHCHVCNICILRMDHHCPWINNCVGFGNHKFFLLLVGYCLLTSIIALITTFPDLVQCFRYLVSPEQGYGWEAEDMRLMDVVVFLIFGIIALIFAMLLGPMLATHLELATHNVTTIEGHYEHVNMPNPFDQGSTNVNLSQIFGAFGPDWFFPVKPFRPLSDGVIFLRSSGSLGPDGIPQSFNQTTLMAQAAFVGGSPEEALWRMRYQVKNQ
;
A
#
# COMPACT_ATOMS: atom_id res chain seq x y z
N PHE A 1 4.48 -17.25 -10.95
CA PHE A 1 5.60 -16.65 -11.69
C PHE A 1 6.73 -17.65 -11.89
N VAL A 2 7.72 -17.77 -10.99
CA VAL A 2 8.97 -18.55 -11.22
C VAL A 2 8.74 -19.96 -11.75
N ARG A 3 7.88 -20.77 -11.11
CA ARG A 3 7.58 -22.14 -11.58
C ARG A 3 7.02 -22.20 -13.01
N ARG A 4 6.29 -21.16 -13.43
CA ARG A 4 5.71 -21.07 -14.78
C ARG A 4 6.70 -20.52 -15.78
N SER A 5 7.52 -19.54 -15.39
CA SER A 5 8.51 -18.91 -16.27
C SER A 5 9.60 -19.88 -16.73
N GLY A 6 9.95 -20.86 -15.91
CA GLY A 6 10.98 -21.86 -16.24
C GLY A 6 12.37 -21.22 -16.37
N GLU A 7 13.29 -21.93 -17.03
CA GLU A 7 14.69 -21.51 -17.22
C GLU A 7 14.86 -20.42 -18.28
N GLY A 8 13.82 -20.17 -19.10
CA GLY A 8 13.84 -19.16 -20.15
C GLY A 8 13.72 -17.72 -19.67
N LEU A 9 13.57 -17.48 -18.35
CA LEU A 9 13.42 -16.16 -17.75
C LEU A 9 14.78 -15.43 -17.65
N PRO A 10 14.99 -14.31 -18.37
CA PRO A 10 16.16 -13.46 -18.19
C PRO A 10 16.17 -12.86 -16.78
N VAL A 11 17.33 -12.90 -16.12
CA VAL A 11 17.50 -12.37 -14.76
C VAL A 11 18.65 -11.37 -14.73
N ALA A 12 18.37 -10.14 -14.30
CA ALA A 12 19.37 -9.10 -14.12
C ALA A 12 19.90 -9.03 -12.69
N LEU A 13 21.00 -8.29 -12.52
CA LEU A 13 21.49 -7.92 -11.21
C LEU A 13 20.57 -6.86 -10.58
N PRO A 14 20.29 -6.95 -9.27
CA PRO A 14 19.49 -5.96 -8.58
C PRO A 14 20.26 -4.64 -8.39
N THR A 15 19.62 -3.51 -8.67
CA THR A 15 20.15 -2.15 -8.46
C THR A 15 19.21 -1.31 -7.59
N THR A 16 19.68 -0.15 -7.11
CA THR A 16 18.87 0.90 -6.43
C THR A 16 18.26 1.88 -7.43
N ASP A 17 17.74 1.35 -8.53
CA ASP A 17 17.10 2.13 -9.60
C ASP A 17 15.95 1.32 -10.22
N TRP A 18 15.14 1.96 -11.05
CA TRP A 18 14.02 1.34 -11.75
C TRP A 18 14.50 0.31 -12.77
N GLN A 19 14.02 -0.93 -12.66
CA GLN A 19 14.31 -2.02 -13.59
C GLN A 19 13.00 -2.57 -14.20
N PRO A 20 12.29 -1.76 -15.02
CA PRO A 20 10.98 -2.09 -15.54
C PRO A 20 10.99 -3.38 -16.38
N GLY A 21 10.06 -4.31 -16.11
CA GLY A 21 9.90 -5.54 -16.89
C GLY A 21 11.07 -6.51 -16.76
N THR A 22 11.94 -6.30 -15.77
CA THR A 22 13.15 -7.08 -15.59
C THR A 22 13.04 -7.88 -14.28
N ALA A 23 13.20 -9.20 -14.36
CA ALA A 23 13.30 -10.02 -13.17
C ALA A 23 14.71 -9.91 -12.60
N THR A 24 14.85 -9.91 -11.29
CA THR A 24 16.16 -9.87 -10.61
C THR A 24 16.37 -11.10 -9.75
N LEU A 25 17.61 -11.47 -9.46
CA LEU A 25 17.87 -12.64 -8.62
C LEU A 25 17.82 -12.27 -7.14
N CYS A 26 16.98 -12.94 -6.35
CA CYS A 26 17.12 -12.91 -4.90
C CYS A 26 18.23 -13.88 -4.46
N LYS A 27 19.30 -13.36 -3.85
CA LYS A 27 20.41 -14.20 -3.37
C LYS A 27 19.99 -15.11 -2.20
N GLN A 28 19.12 -14.60 -1.33
CA GLN A 28 18.65 -15.27 -0.11
C GLN A 28 17.69 -16.42 -0.42
N CYS A 29 16.75 -16.20 -1.34
CA CYS A 29 15.79 -17.23 -1.76
C CYS A 29 16.30 -18.11 -2.91
N SER A 30 17.41 -17.72 -3.57
CA SER A 30 17.94 -18.37 -4.78
C SER A 30 16.91 -18.49 -5.91
N MET A 31 16.03 -17.50 -6.04
CA MET A 31 14.92 -17.52 -7.01
C MET A 31 14.76 -16.15 -7.69
N PRO A 32 14.34 -16.10 -8.96
CA PRO A 32 13.97 -14.85 -9.63
C PRO A 32 12.82 -14.15 -8.89
N ARG A 33 12.97 -12.85 -8.68
CA ARG A 33 11.92 -11.97 -8.16
C ARG A 33 11.42 -11.07 -9.30
N PRO A 34 10.10 -10.98 -9.50
CA PRO A 34 9.54 -10.06 -10.49
C PRO A 34 9.85 -8.61 -10.09
N GLU A 35 9.59 -7.69 -11.00
CA GLU A 35 9.81 -6.27 -10.75
C GLU A 35 9.07 -5.78 -9.50
N ARG A 36 9.65 -4.77 -8.82
CA ARG A 36 9.14 -4.21 -7.56
C ARG A 36 9.06 -5.19 -6.39
N ALA A 37 9.46 -6.45 -6.56
CA ALA A 37 9.52 -7.41 -5.46
C ALA A 37 10.86 -7.33 -4.72
N HIS A 38 10.81 -7.38 -3.39
CA HIS A 38 12.00 -7.33 -2.54
C HIS A 38 11.99 -8.45 -1.51
N HIS A 39 13.17 -8.87 -1.07
CA HIS A 39 13.31 -9.87 -0.01
C HIS A 39 13.21 -9.17 1.34
N CYS A 40 12.26 -9.59 2.17
CA CYS A 40 12.21 -9.15 3.56
C CYS A 40 13.04 -10.10 4.41
N HIS A 41 14.10 -9.60 5.05
CA HIS A 41 14.92 -10.39 5.96
C HIS A 41 14.17 -10.88 7.20
N VAL A 42 13.20 -10.10 7.70
CA VAL A 42 12.41 -10.47 8.89
C VAL A 42 11.43 -11.60 8.56
N CYS A 43 10.70 -11.49 7.45
CA CYS A 43 9.77 -12.53 7.02
C CYS A 43 10.47 -13.71 6.29
N ASN A 44 11.74 -13.55 5.91
CA ASN A 44 12.55 -14.49 5.16
C ASN A 44 11.91 -14.98 3.84
N ILE A 45 11.19 -14.10 3.17
CA ILE A 45 10.52 -14.37 1.89
C ILE A 45 10.56 -13.14 0.98
N CYS A 46 10.44 -13.36 -0.32
CA CYS A 46 10.23 -12.28 -1.29
C CYS A 46 8.77 -11.82 -1.28
N ILE A 47 8.56 -10.52 -1.14
CA ILE A 47 7.25 -9.87 -1.12
C ILE A 47 7.05 -9.13 -2.44
N LEU A 48 5.93 -9.40 -3.13
CA LEU A 48 5.54 -8.69 -4.35
C LEU A 48 5.22 -7.23 -4.04
N ARG A 49 5.67 -6.30 -4.90
CA ARG A 49 5.52 -4.83 -4.70
C ARG A 49 5.75 -4.44 -3.23
N MET A 50 6.89 -4.87 -2.68
CA MET A 50 7.18 -4.70 -1.26
C MET A 50 7.23 -3.21 -0.93
N ASP A 51 6.50 -2.84 0.13
CA ASP A 51 6.57 -1.51 0.70
C ASP A 51 7.54 -1.52 1.87
N HIS A 52 7.14 -2.10 3.00
CA HIS A 52 8.00 -2.23 4.17
C HIS A 52 7.64 -3.46 5.00
N HIS A 53 8.49 -3.81 5.97
CA HIS A 53 8.11 -4.69 7.06
C HIS A 53 7.55 -3.83 8.19
N CYS A 54 6.32 -4.10 8.62
CA CYS A 54 5.67 -3.33 9.67
C CYS A 54 5.58 -4.16 10.96
N PRO A 55 6.35 -3.80 12.01
CA PRO A 55 6.31 -4.52 13.28
C PRO A 55 4.92 -4.48 13.95
N TRP A 56 4.16 -3.40 13.75
CA TRP A 56 2.85 -3.18 14.38
C TRP A 56 1.77 -4.16 13.93
N ILE A 57 1.87 -4.66 12.69
CA ILE A 57 0.98 -5.71 12.17
C ILE A 57 1.69 -7.07 12.09
N ASN A 58 2.92 -7.15 12.60
CA ASN A 58 3.80 -8.33 12.54
C ASN A 58 3.83 -8.98 11.15
N ASN A 59 3.88 -8.14 10.10
CA ASN A 59 3.78 -8.60 8.73
C ASN A 59 4.40 -7.58 7.76
N CYS A 60 4.77 -8.05 6.57
CA CYS A 60 5.12 -7.16 5.47
C CYS A 60 3.89 -6.49 4.88
N VAL A 61 4.05 -5.22 4.51
CA VAL A 61 3.16 -4.50 3.63
C VAL A 61 3.69 -4.63 2.20
N GLY A 62 2.86 -5.10 1.29
CA GLY A 62 3.20 -5.25 -0.12
C GLY A 62 1.93 -5.43 -0.96
N PHE A 63 2.07 -5.93 -2.18
CA PHE A 63 0.95 -6.04 -3.14
C PHE A 63 -0.33 -6.64 -2.54
N GLY A 64 -0.22 -7.75 -1.81
CA GLY A 64 -1.38 -8.50 -1.31
C GLY A 64 -2.16 -7.82 -0.18
N ASN A 65 -1.61 -6.79 0.48
CA ASN A 65 -2.23 -6.16 1.64
C ASN A 65 -2.01 -4.63 1.75
N HIS A 66 -1.42 -3.97 0.75
CA HIS A 66 -1.18 -2.52 0.81
C HIS A 66 -2.47 -1.72 1.01
N LYS A 67 -3.56 -2.11 0.31
CA LYS A 67 -4.89 -1.54 0.53
C LYS A 67 -5.33 -1.64 1.99
N PHE A 68 -5.17 -2.81 2.61
CA PHE A 68 -5.58 -3.05 3.99
C PHE A 68 -4.76 -2.23 4.97
N PHE A 69 -3.46 -2.04 4.70
CA PHE A 69 -2.60 -1.18 5.49
C PHE A 69 -3.08 0.28 5.46
N LEU A 70 -3.34 0.84 4.28
CA LEU A 70 -3.84 2.22 4.15
C LEU A 70 -5.19 2.42 4.85
N LEU A 71 -6.10 1.44 4.71
CA LEU A 71 -7.40 1.47 5.40
C LEU A 71 -7.25 1.34 6.92
N LEU A 72 -6.36 0.47 7.40
CA LEU A 72 -6.09 0.30 8.83
C LEU A 72 -5.62 1.62 9.45
N VAL A 73 -4.60 2.26 8.86
CA VAL A 73 -4.08 3.54 9.37
C VAL A 73 -5.16 4.63 9.29
N GLY A 74 -5.91 4.69 8.18
CA GLY A 74 -7.00 5.64 7.99
C GLY A 74 -8.12 5.50 9.01
N TYR A 75 -8.61 4.28 9.26
CA TYR A 75 -9.68 4.03 10.23
C TYR A 75 -9.20 4.19 11.67
N CYS A 76 -7.97 3.82 12.00
CA CYS A 76 -7.41 4.08 13.33
C CYS A 76 -7.25 5.58 13.58
N LEU A 77 -6.82 6.36 12.58
CA LEU A 77 -6.75 7.82 12.68
C LEU A 77 -8.16 8.43 12.86
N LEU A 78 -9.13 8.03 12.04
CA LEU A 78 -10.51 8.49 12.14
C LEU A 78 -11.09 8.19 13.53
N THR A 79 -10.88 6.97 14.03
CA THR A 79 -11.34 6.56 15.37
C THR A 79 -10.68 7.41 16.46
N SER A 80 -9.39 7.72 16.34
CA SER A 80 -8.67 8.57 17.28
C SER A 80 -9.20 10.00 17.28
N ILE A 81 -9.51 10.55 16.11
CA ILE A 81 -10.12 11.89 15.97
C ILE A 81 -11.52 11.91 16.56
N ILE A 82 -12.35 10.89 16.27
CA ILE A 82 -13.69 10.77 16.86
C ILE A 82 -13.59 10.72 18.38
N ALA A 83 -12.70 9.88 18.93
CA ALA A 83 -12.47 9.78 20.36
C ALA A 83 -12.14 11.15 20.95
N LEU A 84 -11.15 11.86 20.39
CA LEU A 84 -10.76 13.20 20.84
C LEU A 84 -11.91 14.20 20.83
N ILE A 85 -12.71 14.23 19.75
CA ILE A 85 -13.86 15.14 19.64
C ILE A 85 -14.91 14.79 20.69
N THR A 86 -15.26 13.51 20.83
CA THR A 86 -16.30 13.08 21.76
C THR A 86 -15.92 13.25 23.23
N THR A 87 -14.65 13.07 23.58
CA THR A 87 -14.15 13.24 24.96
C THR A 87 -13.74 14.67 25.29
N PHE A 88 -13.71 15.59 24.32
CA PHE A 88 -13.25 16.95 24.53
C PHE A 88 -14.03 17.71 25.63
N PRO A 89 -15.38 17.65 25.69
CA PRO A 89 -16.13 18.30 26.76
C PRO A 89 -15.74 17.78 28.16
N ASP A 90 -15.59 16.47 28.31
CA ASP A 90 -15.20 15.83 29.56
C ASP A 90 -13.77 16.21 29.95
N LEU A 91 -12.84 16.27 28.99
CA LEU A 91 -11.48 16.73 29.22
C LEU A 91 -11.43 18.20 29.69
N VAL A 92 -12.30 19.06 29.15
CA VAL A 92 -12.44 20.45 29.61
C VAL A 92 -12.98 20.50 31.04
N GLN A 93 -13.94 19.63 31.38
CA GLN A 93 -14.46 19.52 32.74
C GLN A 93 -13.41 19.00 33.72
N CYS A 94 -12.66 17.97 33.34
CA CYS A 94 -11.51 17.45 34.09
C CYS A 94 -10.48 18.54 34.36
N PHE A 95 -10.12 19.32 33.34
CA PHE A 95 -9.17 20.42 33.47
C PHE A 95 -9.67 21.50 34.44
N ARG A 96 -10.95 21.88 34.33
CA ARG A 96 -11.58 22.84 35.23
C ARG A 96 -11.58 22.35 36.69
N TYR A 97 -11.96 21.09 36.92
CA TYR A 97 -11.92 20.46 38.24
C TYR A 97 -10.52 20.50 38.87
N LEU A 98 -9.47 20.25 38.08
CA LEU A 98 -8.09 20.28 38.56
C LEU A 98 -7.57 21.70 38.87
N VAL A 99 -8.01 22.71 38.12
CA VAL A 99 -7.51 24.09 38.23
C VAL A 99 -8.26 24.92 39.28
N SER A 100 -9.57 24.75 39.41
CA SER A 100 -10.38 25.52 40.36
C SER A 100 -11.37 24.62 41.10
N PRO A 101 -10.90 23.69 41.96
CA PRO A 101 -11.76 22.70 42.65
C PRO A 101 -12.82 23.33 43.56
N GLU A 102 -12.67 24.60 43.93
CA GLU A 102 -13.51 25.33 44.88
C GLU A 102 -14.72 26.01 44.23
N GLN A 103 -14.73 26.16 42.90
CA GLN A 103 -15.88 26.71 42.17
C GLN A 103 -16.85 25.58 41.84
N GLY A 104 -17.99 25.54 42.53
CA GLY A 104 -19.06 24.57 42.24
C GLY A 104 -19.40 24.55 40.74
N TYR A 105 -19.16 23.42 40.09
CA TYR A 105 -19.38 23.25 38.66
C TYR A 105 -20.78 22.68 38.40
N GLY A 106 -21.63 23.42 37.67
CA GLY A 106 -22.91 22.93 37.09
C GLY A 106 -22.76 22.61 35.60
N TRP A 107 -23.58 21.77 34.96
CA TRP A 107 -24.97 21.35 35.20
C TRP A 107 -24.99 19.81 35.35
N GLU A 108 -25.69 19.25 36.33
CA GLU A 108 -25.71 17.77 36.58
C GLU A 108 -24.31 17.15 36.77
N ALA A 109 -23.47 17.72 37.63
CA ALA A 109 -22.32 17.01 38.17
C ALA A 109 -22.82 15.83 39.03
N GLU A 110 -23.25 14.74 38.41
CA GLU A 110 -23.10 13.42 39.03
C GLU A 110 -21.63 13.36 39.45
N ASP A 111 -21.38 13.10 40.74
CA ASP A 111 -20.08 13.14 41.39
C ASP A 111 -18.97 12.57 40.49
N MET A 112 -18.29 13.43 39.71
CA MET A 112 -17.15 13.01 38.90
C MET A 112 -16.10 12.50 39.88
N ARG A 113 -15.92 11.19 39.90
CA ARG A 113 -14.97 10.56 40.80
C ARG A 113 -13.59 10.88 40.26
N LEU A 114 -12.60 10.90 41.16
CA LEU A 114 -11.20 10.99 40.76
C LEU A 114 -10.84 9.95 39.68
N MET A 115 -11.45 8.77 39.75
CA MET A 115 -11.27 7.71 38.76
C MET A 115 -11.77 8.11 37.36
N ASP A 116 -12.88 8.82 37.26
CA ASP A 116 -13.43 9.26 35.97
C ASP A 116 -12.46 10.26 35.31
N VAL A 117 -11.94 11.21 36.09
CA VAL A 117 -10.92 12.18 35.63
C VAL A 117 -9.67 11.45 35.12
N VAL A 118 -9.16 10.49 35.89
CA VAL A 118 -7.98 9.70 35.50
C VAL A 118 -8.23 8.93 34.21
N VAL A 119 -9.39 8.29 34.08
CA VAL A 119 -9.77 7.53 32.89
C VAL A 119 -9.86 8.42 31.66
N PHE A 120 -10.57 9.56 31.72
CA PHE A 120 -10.69 10.48 30.59
C PHE A 120 -9.34 11.06 30.17
N LEU A 121 -8.48 11.43 31.12
CA LEU A 121 -7.12 11.91 30.80
C LEU A 121 -6.28 10.84 30.10
N ILE A 122 -6.29 9.60 30.60
CA ILE A 122 -5.55 8.49 29.97
C ILE A 122 -6.08 8.24 28.55
N PHE A 123 -7.39 8.12 28.37
CA PHE A 123 -7.98 7.90 27.04
C PHE A 123 -7.69 9.06 26.09
N GLY A 124 -7.81 10.31 26.55
CA GLY A 124 -7.50 11.50 25.76
C GLY A 124 -6.04 11.55 25.33
N ILE A 125 -5.10 11.25 26.25
CA ILE A 125 -3.66 11.19 25.95
C ILE A 125 -3.37 10.08 24.94
N ILE A 126 -3.93 8.88 25.13
CA ILE A 126 -3.75 7.76 24.20
C ILE A 126 -4.28 8.14 22.81
N ALA A 127 -5.50 8.67 22.72
CA ALA A 127 -6.09 9.08 21.44
C ALA A 127 -5.26 10.18 20.75
N LEU A 128 -4.71 11.12 21.52
CA LEU A 128 -3.82 12.16 21.00
C LEU A 128 -2.51 11.57 20.46
N ILE A 129 -1.88 10.64 21.19
CA ILE A 129 -0.66 9.95 20.74
C ILE A 129 -0.93 9.20 19.44
N PHE A 130 -2.02 8.43 19.36
CA PHE A 130 -2.38 7.72 18.13
C PHE A 130 -2.64 8.69 16.97
N ALA A 131 -3.34 9.80 17.18
CA ALA A 131 -3.56 10.80 16.15
C ALA A 131 -2.24 11.42 15.66
N MET A 132 -1.33 11.76 16.57
CA MET A 132 -0.01 12.34 16.24
C MET A 132 0.92 11.37 15.52
N LEU A 133 0.83 10.06 15.80
CA LEU A 133 1.64 9.04 15.13
C LEU A 133 1.03 8.62 13.77
N LEU A 134 -0.28 8.39 13.73
CA LEU A 134 -0.96 7.86 12.55
C LEU A 134 -1.20 8.94 11.48
N GLY A 135 -1.35 10.21 11.85
CA GLY A 135 -1.54 11.31 10.91
C GLY A 135 -0.41 11.44 9.89
N PRO A 136 0.85 11.68 10.34
CA PRO A 136 2.01 11.75 9.45
C PRO A 136 2.27 10.44 8.70
N MET A 137 2.03 9.29 9.34
CA MET A 137 2.14 7.97 8.69
C MET A 137 1.16 7.86 7.51
N LEU A 138 -0.10 8.26 7.70
CA LEU A 138 -1.08 8.24 6.62
C LEU A 138 -0.72 9.24 5.52
N ALA A 139 -0.29 10.45 5.87
CA ALA A 139 0.05 11.49 4.91
C ALA A 139 1.19 11.05 3.97
N THR A 140 2.28 10.53 4.54
CA THR A 140 3.44 10.03 3.76
C THR A 140 3.07 8.85 2.87
N HIS A 141 2.33 7.87 3.38
CA HIS A 141 1.91 6.72 2.58
C HIS A 141 0.85 7.07 1.53
N LEU A 142 -0.01 8.05 1.78
CA LEU A 142 -0.90 8.58 0.74
C LEU A 142 -0.09 9.27 -0.35
N GLU A 143 0.87 10.13 -0.02
CA GLU A 143 1.74 10.79 -1.01
C GLU A 143 2.46 9.77 -1.91
N LEU A 144 3.04 8.72 -1.31
CA LEU A 144 3.64 7.62 -2.05
C LEU A 144 2.63 6.89 -2.94
N ALA A 145 1.44 6.59 -2.41
CA ALA A 145 0.37 5.92 -3.16
C ALA A 145 -0.14 6.79 -4.33
N THR A 146 -0.23 8.10 -4.17
CA THR A 146 -0.67 9.03 -5.21
C THR A 146 0.33 9.20 -6.34
N HIS A 147 1.60 8.84 -6.12
CA HIS A 147 2.66 8.79 -7.14
C HIS A 147 3.00 7.35 -7.58
N ASN A 148 2.27 6.34 -7.10
CA ASN A 148 2.53 4.92 -7.34
C ASN A 148 3.96 4.46 -7.02
N VAL A 149 4.50 4.96 -5.90
CA VAL A 149 5.83 4.62 -5.37
C VAL A 149 5.65 3.79 -4.09
N THR A 150 6.58 2.87 -3.80
CA THR A 150 6.68 2.21 -2.48
C THR A 150 7.70 2.91 -1.59
N THR A 151 7.69 2.69 -0.28
CA THR A 151 8.72 3.24 0.62
C THR A 151 10.15 2.83 0.21
N ILE A 152 10.35 1.65 -0.37
CA ILE A 152 11.66 1.23 -0.89
C ILE A 152 12.02 2.06 -2.13
N GLU A 153 11.09 2.19 -3.06
CA GLU A 153 11.30 2.91 -4.32
C GLU A 153 11.47 4.42 -4.12
N GLY A 154 10.92 4.98 -3.04
CA GLY A 154 11.14 6.39 -2.65
C GLY A 154 12.60 6.70 -2.30
N HIS A 155 13.45 5.69 -2.13
CA HIS A 155 14.90 5.85 -1.91
C HIS A 155 15.73 5.60 -3.18
N TYR A 156 15.11 5.43 -4.35
CA TYR A 156 15.84 5.27 -5.60
C TYR A 156 16.47 6.60 -6.03
N GLU A 157 17.64 6.52 -6.65
CA GLU A 157 18.44 7.70 -6.99
C GLU A 157 17.94 8.41 -8.26
N HIS A 158 17.00 7.81 -9.00
CA HIS A 158 16.43 8.33 -10.25
C HIS A 158 17.46 8.73 -11.32
N VAL A 159 18.65 8.12 -11.28
CA VAL A 159 19.79 8.49 -12.12
C VAL A 159 19.50 8.18 -13.58
N ASN A 160 18.95 7.00 -13.87
CA ASN A 160 18.78 6.56 -15.25
C ASN A 160 17.38 6.82 -15.81
N MET A 161 16.36 6.89 -14.94
CA MET A 161 14.99 7.14 -15.38
C MET A 161 14.05 7.71 -14.30
N PRO A 162 13.05 8.52 -14.69
CA PRO A 162 11.96 8.91 -13.81
C PRO A 162 11.05 7.71 -13.50
N ASN A 163 10.17 7.85 -12.50
CA ASN A 163 9.23 6.80 -12.11
C ASN A 163 8.39 6.30 -13.30
N PRO A 164 8.58 5.04 -13.75
CA PRO A 164 7.87 4.50 -14.91
C PRO A 164 6.44 4.06 -14.60
N PHE A 165 6.04 4.02 -13.33
CA PHE A 165 4.74 3.53 -12.88
C PHE A 165 3.77 4.66 -12.52
N ASP A 166 4.24 5.90 -12.42
CA ASP A 166 3.38 7.07 -12.20
C ASP A 166 2.52 7.35 -13.44
N GLN A 167 1.21 7.31 -13.28
CA GLN A 167 0.25 7.52 -14.37
C GLN A 167 -0.09 9.00 -14.59
N GLY A 168 0.53 9.93 -13.86
CA GLY A 168 0.24 11.37 -13.94
C GLY A 168 -1.16 11.74 -13.41
N SER A 169 -1.89 10.77 -12.85
CA SER A 169 -3.22 10.96 -12.27
C SER A 169 -3.33 10.21 -10.96
N THR A 170 -3.59 10.95 -9.88
CA THR A 170 -3.82 10.45 -8.52
C THR A 170 -4.78 9.27 -8.49
N ASN A 171 -5.93 9.39 -9.16
CA ASN A 171 -6.95 8.36 -9.14
C ASN A 171 -6.49 7.07 -9.83
N VAL A 172 -5.74 7.18 -10.92
CA VAL A 172 -5.20 6.02 -11.64
C VAL A 172 -4.11 5.34 -10.82
N ASN A 173 -3.25 6.12 -10.16
CA ASN A 173 -2.21 5.61 -9.25
C ASN A 173 -2.82 4.89 -8.05
N LEU A 174 -3.82 5.49 -7.39
CA LEU A 174 -4.55 4.83 -6.30
C LEU A 174 -5.26 3.56 -6.77
N SER A 175 -5.81 3.56 -7.99
CA SER A 175 -6.46 2.37 -8.56
C SER A 175 -5.51 1.18 -8.75
N GLN A 176 -4.18 1.40 -8.78
CA GLN A 176 -3.21 0.30 -8.80
C GLN A 176 -3.15 -0.46 -7.46
N ILE A 177 -3.53 0.18 -6.35
CA ILE A 177 -3.61 -0.42 -5.01
C ILE A 177 -5.04 -0.86 -4.69
N PHE A 178 -6.02 -0.01 -4.98
CA PHE A 178 -7.41 -0.21 -4.59
C PHE A 178 -8.25 -0.98 -5.63
N GLY A 179 -7.73 -1.17 -6.85
CA GLY A 179 -8.49 -1.63 -8.01
C GLY A 179 -9.32 -0.51 -8.64
N ALA A 180 -10.08 -0.83 -9.68
CA ALA A 180 -10.98 0.14 -10.31
C ALA A 180 -11.96 0.71 -9.26
N PHE A 181 -12.23 2.02 -9.35
CA PHE A 181 -13.07 2.73 -8.38
C PHE A 181 -14.41 2.01 -8.13
N GLY A 182 -14.74 1.84 -6.86
CA GLY A 182 -15.90 1.06 -6.41
C GLY A 182 -16.09 1.14 -4.89
N PRO A 183 -17.21 0.61 -4.37
CA PRO A 183 -17.51 0.64 -2.94
C PRO A 183 -16.45 -0.10 -2.11
N ASP A 184 -15.82 -1.12 -2.68
CA ASP A 184 -14.74 -1.88 -2.07
C ASP A 184 -13.54 -1.00 -1.69
N TRP A 185 -13.38 0.19 -2.24
CA TRP A 185 -12.32 1.13 -1.82
C TRP A 185 -12.36 1.44 -0.33
N PHE A 186 -13.56 1.47 0.26
CA PHE A 186 -13.80 1.81 1.66
C PHE A 186 -14.04 0.58 2.53
N PHE A 187 -13.72 -0.62 2.07
CA PHE A 187 -13.88 -1.84 2.87
C PHE A 187 -12.61 -2.68 2.84
N PRO A 188 -12.27 -3.36 3.95
CA PRO A 188 -11.11 -4.24 4.03
C PRO A 188 -11.38 -5.58 3.31
N VAL A 189 -11.79 -5.50 2.04
CA VAL A 189 -12.00 -6.62 1.13
C VAL A 189 -11.02 -6.51 -0.03
N LYS A 190 -10.67 -7.64 -0.64
CA LYS A 190 -9.85 -7.62 -1.86
C LYS A 190 -10.55 -6.79 -2.95
N PRO A 191 -9.79 -6.05 -3.77
CA PRO A 191 -10.37 -5.33 -4.89
C PRO A 191 -11.25 -6.24 -5.75
N PHE A 192 -12.46 -5.80 -6.08
CA PHE A 192 -13.35 -6.58 -6.95
C PHE A 192 -12.87 -6.59 -8.39
N ARG A 193 -12.18 -5.51 -8.80
CA ARG A 193 -11.62 -5.31 -10.15
C ARG A 193 -10.16 -4.85 -10.03
N PRO A 194 -9.22 -5.75 -9.69
CA PRO A 194 -7.80 -5.40 -9.59
C PRO A 194 -7.23 -5.01 -10.97
N LEU A 195 -6.35 -4.02 -11.00
CA LEU A 195 -5.65 -3.56 -12.23
C LEU A 195 -4.26 -4.17 -12.41
N SER A 196 -3.80 -4.95 -11.43
CA SER A 196 -2.50 -5.61 -11.40
C SER A 196 -2.64 -6.95 -10.70
N ASP A 197 -1.79 -7.91 -11.06
CA ASP A 197 -1.65 -9.22 -10.44
C ASP A 197 -0.44 -9.30 -9.47
N GLY A 198 0.27 -8.17 -9.30
CA GLY A 198 1.48 -8.07 -8.48
C GLY A 198 2.78 -8.47 -9.20
N VAL A 199 2.70 -8.86 -10.47
CA VAL A 199 3.83 -9.18 -11.36
C VAL A 199 3.89 -8.19 -12.54
N ILE A 200 2.73 -7.70 -12.95
CA ILE A 200 2.50 -6.79 -14.07
C ILE A 200 1.93 -5.48 -13.52
N PHE A 201 2.55 -4.36 -13.86
CA PHE A 201 2.08 -3.02 -13.46
C PHE A 201 1.92 -2.09 -14.67
N LEU A 202 1.00 -1.13 -14.58
CA LEU A 202 0.80 -0.13 -15.62
C LEU A 202 2.03 0.78 -15.79
N ARG A 203 2.29 1.24 -17.02
CA ARG A 203 3.45 2.09 -17.39
C ARG A 203 3.00 3.45 -17.91
N SER A 204 3.77 4.49 -17.59
CA SER A 204 3.51 5.86 -18.07
C SER A 204 3.83 6.09 -19.54
N SER A 205 4.77 5.31 -20.11
CA SER A 205 5.39 5.55 -21.43
C SER A 205 4.76 4.80 -22.61
N GLY A 206 3.56 4.21 -22.46
CA GLY A 206 2.86 3.51 -23.54
C GLY A 206 1.47 4.10 -23.78
N SER A 207 1.05 4.24 -25.04
CA SER A 207 -0.38 4.41 -25.34
C SER A 207 -1.10 3.16 -24.85
N LEU A 208 -2.08 3.26 -23.96
CA LEU A 208 -2.78 2.12 -23.38
C LEU A 208 -4.15 1.97 -24.06
N GLY A 209 -4.55 0.73 -24.32
CA GLY A 209 -5.92 0.38 -24.71
C GLY A 209 -6.87 0.49 -23.51
N PRO A 210 -8.20 0.43 -23.74
CA PRO A 210 -9.22 0.50 -22.68
C PRO A 210 -9.13 -0.61 -21.61
N ASP A 211 -8.31 -1.63 -21.88
CA ASP A 211 -8.08 -2.84 -21.10
C ASP A 211 -6.78 -2.81 -20.26
N GLY A 212 -6.05 -1.68 -20.24
CA GLY A 212 -4.82 -1.51 -19.46
C GLY A 212 -3.58 -2.16 -20.08
N ILE A 213 -3.68 -2.57 -21.35
CA ILE A 213 -2.59 -3.14 -22.13
C ILE A 213 -2.02 -2.06 -23.06
N PRO A 214 -0.69 -1.97 -23.30
CA PRO A 214 -0.14 -1.08 -24.31
C PRO A 214 -0.78 -1.32 -25.69
N GLN A 215 -1.22 -0.27 -26.42
CA GLN A 215 -1.87 -0.34 -27.74
C GLN A 215 -0.98 -0.99 -28.82
N SER A 216 0.33 -1.12 -28.59
CA SER A 216 1.20 -1.98 -29.40
C SER A 216 0.82 -3.47 -29.32
N PHE A 217 -0.06 -3.84 -28.40
CA PHE A 217 -0.58 -5.18 -28.16
C PHE A 217 -2.10 -5.10 -27.92
N ASN A 218 -2.90 -5.06 -28.98
CA ASN A 218 -4.36 -5.13 -28.80
C ASN A 218 -4.77 -6.48 -28.13
N GLN A 219 -5.97 -6.52 -27.56
CA GLN A 219 -6.55 -7.71 -26.91
C GLN A 219 -6.52 -8.97 -27.80
N THR A 220 -6.65 -8.78 -29.12
CA THR A 220 -6.55 -9.84 -30.14
C THR A 220 -5.13 -10.41 -30.25
N THR A 221 -4.09 -9.57 -30.17
CA THR A 221 -2.67 -9.97 -30.15
C THR A 221 -2.37 -10.74 -28.88
N LEU A 222 -2.88 -10.30 -27.73
CA LEU A 222 -2.72 -11.01 -26.46
C LEU A 222 -3.43 -12.36 -26.43
N MET A 223 -4.64 -12.45 -26.99
CA MET A 223 -5.33 -13.73 -27.13
C MET A 223 -4.63 -14.66 -28.12
N ALA A 224 -4.09 -14.13 -29.22
CA ALA A 224 -3.28 -14.92 -30.16
C ALA A 224 -1.98 -15.42 -29.53
N GLN A 225 -1.31 -14.61 -28.70
CA GLN A 225 -0.11 -15.00 -27.97
C GLN A 225 -0.41 -15.98 -26.84
N ALA A 226 -1.52 -15.82 -26.12
CA ALA A 226 -2.00 -16.78 -25.13
C ALA A 226 -2.32 -18.14 -25.76
N ALA A 227 -2.89 -18.14 -26.97
CA ALA A 227 -3.12 -19.35 -27.76
C ALA A 227 -1.81 -19.98 -28.28
N PHE A 228 -0.81 -19.17 -28.65
CA PHE A 228 0.49 -19.65 -29.13
C PHE A 228 1.37 -20.24 -28.02
N VAL A 229 1.37 -19.61 -26.83
CA VAL A 229 2.24 -20.00 -25.71
C VAL A 229 1.58 -21.04 -24.79
N GLY A 230 0.25 -21.25 -24.92
CA GLY A 230 -0.49 -22.20 -24.09
C GLY A 230 -0.61 -21.74 -22.63
N GLY A 231 -1.39 -20.69 -22.37
CA GLY A 231 -1.57 -20.14 -21.01
C GLY A 231 -2.71 -19.13 -20.89
N SER A 232 -2.86 -18.51 -19.72
CA SER A 232 -3.83 -17.41 -19.54
C SER A 232 -3.34 -16.12 -20.22
N PRO A 233 -4.23 -15.17 -20.56
CA PRO A 233 -3.82 -13.87 -21.11
C PRO A 233 -2.82 -13.11 -20.23
N GLU A 234 -2.99 -13.19 -18.90
CA GLU A 234 -2.04 -12.64 -17.92
C GLU A 234 -0.65 -13.27 -18.07
N GLU A 235 -0.60 -14.58 -18.30
CA GLU A 235 0.65 -15.30 -18.51
C GLU A 235 1.37 -14.93 -19.80
N ALA A 236 0.63 -14.77 -20.90
CA ALA A 236 1.19 -14.23 -22.12
C ALA A 236 1.77 -12.83 -21.92
N LEU A 237 1.05 -11.97 -21.18
CA LEU A 237 1.45 -10.59 -20.93
C LEU A 237 2.74 -10.49 -20.13
N TRP A 238 2.89 -11.22 -19.01
CA TRP A 238 4.15 -11.17 -18.27
C TRP A 238 5.27 -11.88 -19.03
N ARG A 239 5.05 -12.99 -19.74
CA ARG A 239 6.12 -13.64 -20.53
C ARG A 239 6.71 -12.69 -21.57
N MET A 240 5.87 -11.92 -22.24
CA MET A 240 6.31 -10.89 -23.18
C MET A 240 7.10 -9.78 -22.48
N ARG A 241 6.58 -9.22 -21.38
CA ARG A 241 7.25 -8.13 -20.65
C ARG A 241 8.62 -8.52 -20.11
N TYR A 242 8.73 -9.74 -19.59
CA TYR A 242 9.99 -10.29 -19.08
C TYR A 242 10.83 -10.97 -20.18
N GLN A 243 10.41 -10.92 -21.45
CA GLN A 243 11.12 -11.53 -22.60
C GLN A 243 11.49 -13.00 -22.37
N VAL A 244 10.55 -13.77 -21.80
CA VAL A 244 10.74 -15.20 -21.49
C VAL A 244 10.87 -15.96 -22.80
N LYS A 245 12.00 -16.65 -22.99
CA LYS A 245 12.23 -17.47 -24.18
C LYS A 245 11.32 -18.71 -24.13
N ASN A 246 10.63 -19.00 -25.24
CA ASN A 246 9.90 -20.26 -25.39
C ASN A 246 10.92 -21.40 -25.50
N GLN A 247 10.70 -22.47 -24.72
CA GLN A 247 11.45 -23.72 -24.81
C GLN A 247 10.82 -24.63 -25.87
#